data_AF-A0A953QNV5-F1
#
_entry.id   AF-A0A953QNV5-F1
#
_cell.length_a   1.000
_cell.length_b   1.000
_cell.length_c   1.000
_cell.angle_alpha   90.00
_cell.angle_beta   90.00
_cell.angle_gamma   90.00
#
_symmetry.space_group_name_H-M   'P 1'
#
loop_
_entity.id
_entity.type
_entity.pdbx_description
1 polymer ?
#
loop_
_entity_poly.entity_id
_entity_poly.type
_entity_poly.pdbx_seq_one_letter_code
_entity_poly.pdbx_strand_id
1 'polypeptide(L)' 'MKKRKIPEFKSEGQEQQFWATADSTKYLDWSSAKRAKLVRLKPTLKMPKRTRSTK' A
#
# COMPACT_ATOMS: atom_id res chain seq x y z
N MET A 1 21.93 6.81 -2.89
CA MET A 1 21.64 5.99 -1.69
C MET A 1 21.51 4.54 -2.10
N LYS A 2 22.30 3.63 -1.49
CA LYS A 2 22.33 2.20 -1.86
C LYS A 2 21.15 1.52 -1.18
N LYS A 3 20.17 1.02 -1.96
CA LYS A 3 19.00 0.32 -1.43
C LYS A 3 19.41 -1.07 -0.98
N ARG A 4 18.94 -1.46 0.21
CA ARG A 4 19.24 -2.79 0.76
C ARG A 4 18.47 -3.84 -0.05
N LYS A 5 19.10 -4.99 -0.30
CA LYS A 5 18.42 -6.12 -0.96
C LYS A 5 17.25 -6.57 -0.08
N ILE A 6 16.12 -6.84 -0.72
CA ILE A 6 14.94 -7.39 -0.05
C ILE A 6 15.29 -8.83 0.38
N PRO A 7 15.06 -9.21 1.65
CA PRO A 7 15.29 -10.58 2.10
C PRO A 7 14.34 -11.56 1.39
N GLU A 8 14.80 -12.79 1.14
CA GLU A 8 13.91 -13.86 0.69
C GLU A 8 13.16 -14.43 1.90
N PHE A 9 11.83 -14.35 1.87
CA PHE A 9 10.96 -14.91 2.92
C PHE A 9 10.42 -16.27 2.48
N LYS A 10 10.37 -17.23 3.41
CA LYS A 10 9.82 -18.57 3.15
C LYS A 10 8.30 -18.64 3.36
N SER A 11 7.72 -17.64 4.03
CA SER A 11 6.32 -17.60 4.45
C SER A 11 5.85 -16.14 4.55
N GLU A 12 4.59 -15.90 4.20
CA GLU A 12 3.92 -14.61 4.35
C GLU A 12 3.97 -14.08 5.79
N GLY A 13 3.85 -14.98 6.79
CA GLY A 13 3.89 -14.57 8.19
C GLY A 13 5.26 -14.01 8.61
N GLN A 14 6.35 -14.54 8.05
CA GLN A 14 7.70 -14.00 8.30
C GLN A 14 7.89 -12.65 7.63
N GLU A 15 7.35 -12.49 6.42
CA GLU A 15 7.37 -11.24 5.70
C GLU A 15 6.58 -10.16 6.47
N GLN A 16 5.40 -10.49 6.98
CA GLN A 16 4.59 -9.56 7.77
C GLN A 16 5.30 -9.12 9.06
N GLN A 17 5.90 -10.06 9.81
CA GLN A 17 6.66 -9.75 11.02
C GLN A 17 7.88 -8.86 10.73
N PHE A 18 8.56 -9.10 9.62
CA PHE A 18 9.66 -8.27 9.18
C PHE A 18 9.20 -6.84 8.86
N TRP A 19 8.17 -6.69 8.02
CA TRP A 19 7.66 -5.36 7.64
C TRP A 19 6.96 -4.61 8.78
N ALA A 20 6.51 -5.31 9.83
CA ALA A 20 5.99 -4.67 11.03
C ALA A 20 7.07 -3.86 11.79
N THR A 21 8.34 -4.22 11.64
CA THR A 21 9.47 -3.58 12.35
C THR A 21 10.43 -2.85 11.42
N ALA A 22 10.49 -3.23 10.15
CA ALA A 22 11.42 -2.68 9.17
C ALA A 22 10.91 -1.38 8.53
N ASP A 23 11.80 -0.40 8.39
CA ASP A 23 11.55 0.83 7.64
C ASP A 23 11.68 0.59 6.13
N SER A 24 10.54 0.65 5.44
CA SER A 24 10.38 0.35 4.02
C SER A 24 11.13 1.31 3.08
N THR A 25 11.48 2.51 3.55
CA THR A 25 12.22 3.52 2.77
C THR A 25 13.66 3.10 2.46
N LYS A 26 14.22 2.16 3.22
CA LYS A 26 15.59 1.66 3.06
C LYS A 26 15.71 0.52 2.04
N TYR A 27 14.58 -0.08 1.68
CA TYR A 27 14.49 -1.24 0.78
C TYR A 27 13.84 -0.88 -0.56
N LEU A 28 12.86 0.02 -0.55
CA LEU A 28 12.07 0.37 -1.74
C LEU A 28 12.49 1.69 -2.38
N ASP A 29 12.39 1.74 -3.71
CA ASP A 29 12.60 2.96 -4.48
C ASP A 29 11.34 3.81 -4.62
N TRP A 30 11.10 4.62 -3.61
CA TRP A 30 10.02 5.60 -3.63
C TRP A 30 10.16 6.66 -4.72
N SER A 31 11.36 6.90 -5.26
CA SER A 31 11.54 7.87 -6.37
C SER A 31 10.96 7.35 -7.70
N SER A 32 10.89 6.03 -7.85
CA SER A 32 10.28 5.36 -9.00
C SER A 32 8.79 5.05 -8.83
N ALA A 33 8.23 5.32 -7.64
CA ALA A 33 6.86 4.98 -7.32
C ALA A 33 5.88 5.81 -8.19
N LYS A 34 4.95 5.11 -8.85
CA LYS A 34 3.93 5.73 -9.71
C LYS A 34 2.58 5.72 -9.00
N ARG A 35 1.83 6.82 -9.15
CA ARG A 35 0.44 6.86 -8.69
C ARG A 35 -0.41 5.92 -9.55
N ALA A 36 -1.02 4.92 -8.94
CA ALA A 36 -1.97 4.03 -9.59
C ALA A 36 -3.41 4.46 -9.27
N LYS A 37 -4.29 4.45 -10.28
CA LYS A 37 -5.73 4.69 -10.11
C LYS A 37 -6.46 3.35 -10.09
N LEU A 38 -7.03 2.99 -8.94
CA LEU A 38 -7.71 1.72 -8.72
C LEU A 38 -9.21 1.83 -9.08
N VAL A 39 -9.51 2.06 -10.36
CA VAL A 39 -10.88 2.38 -10.85
C VAL A 39 -11.87 1.23 -10.67
N ARG A 40 -11.39 -0.02 -10.68
CA ARG A 40 -12.23 -1.24 -10.66
C ARG A 40 -12.30 -1.92 -9.29
N LEU A 41 -11.70 -1.35 -8.25
CA LEU A 41 -11.84 -1.92 -6.91
C LEU A 41 -13.24 -1.65 -6.36
N LYS A 42 -13.85 -2.69 -5.79
CA LYS A 42 -15.11 -2.54 -5.07
C LYS A 42 -14.86 -1.64 -3.85
N PRO A 43 -15.56 -0.51 -3.71
CA PRO A 43 -15.44 0.33 -2.53
C PRO A 43 -15.94 -0.45 -1.32
N THR A 44 -15.08 -0.64 -0.31
CA THR A 44 -15.40 -1.36 0.93
C THR A 44 -15.97 -0.45 2.02
N LEU A 45 -16.03 0.86 1.76
CA LEU A 45 -16.55 1.85 2.72
C LEU A 45 -18.06 2.04 2.52
N LYS A 46 -18.84 1.91 3.60
CA LYS A 46 -20.24 2.39 3.67
C LYS A 46 -20.23 3.91 3.51
N MET A 47 -20.27 4.40 2.28
CA MET A 47 -20.41 5.83 2.01
C MET A 47 -21.89 6.22 2.21
N PRO A 48 -22.23 7.15 3.12
CA PRO A 48 -23.57 7.71 3.15
C PRO A 48 -23.80 8.42 1.81
N LYS A 49 -24.80 7.96 1.05
CA LYS A 49 -25.18 8.59 -0.22
C LYS A 49 -25.71 9.99 0.10
N ARG A 50 -24.88 11.01 -0.10
CA ARG A 50 -25.29 12.40 0.04
C ARG A 50 -26.22 12.74 -1.13
N THR A 51 -27.52 12.63 -0.91
CA THR A 51 -28.54 13.11 -1.86
C THR A 51 -28.41 14.63 -1.95
N ARG A 52 -28.15 15.17 -3.15
CA ARG A 52 -28.30 16.61 -3.38
C ARG A 52 -29.78 16.87 -3.63
N SER A 53 -30.48 17.37 -2.62
CA SER A 53 -31.77 18.03 -2.81
C SER A 53 -31.49 19.34 -3.55
N THR A 54 -31.84 19.39 -4.83
CA THR A 54 -31.94 20.62 -5.60
C THR A 54 -33.18 21.36 -5.11
N LYS A 55 -32.99 22.58 -4.59
CA LYS A 55 -34.06 23.53 -4.32
C LYS A 55 -34.16 24.49 -5.49
#